data_AF-A0A2S9YCJ2-F1
#
_entry.id   AF-A0A2S9YCJ2-F1
#
_cell.length_a   1.000
_cell.length_b   1.000
_cell.length_c   1.000
_cell.angle_alpha   90.00
_cell.angle_beta   90.00
_cell.angle_gamma   90.00
#
_symmetry.space_group_name_H-M   'P 1'
#
loop_
_entity.id
_entity.type
_entity.pdbx_description
1 polymer ?
#
loop_
_entity_poly.entity_id
_entity_poly.type
_entity_poly.pdbx_seq_one_letter_code
_entity_poly.pdbx_strand_id
1 'polypeptide(L)' 'MELKKYRYEFPPMEAHFVEAPSPRAVVEFLKRTYPHNWDEVLPTMVEIPEWPRYWKTLDQDGRPLPPNKS' A
#
# COMPACT_ATOMS: atom_id res chain seq x y z
N MET A 1 -2.69 0.31 17.58
CA MET A 1 -3.71 0.26 16.51
C MET A 1 -3.24 -0.76 15.51
N GLU A 2 -4.08 -1.73 15.17
CA GLU A 2 -3.72 -2.72 14.15
C GLU A 2 -3.81 -2.06 12.77
N LEU A 3 -2.71 -2.12 12.02
CA LEU A 3 -2.64 -1.56 10.67
C LEU A 3 -3.11 -2.61 9.65
N LYS A 4 -4.00 -2.19 8.76
CA LYS A 4 -4.48 -2.99 7.63
C LYS A 4 -3.60 -2.76 6.41
N LYS A 5 -3.42 -3.79 5.59
CA LYS A 5 -2.60 -3.75 4.39
C LYS A 5 -3.50 -3.56 3.17
N TYR A 6 -3.10 -2.67 2.28
CA TYR A 6 -3.83 -2.37 1.06
C TYR A 6 -2.90 -2.46 -0.14
N ARG A 7 -3.43 -2.94 -1.26
CA ARG A 7 -2.81 -2.88 -2.58
C ARG A 7 -3.63 -1.96 -3.46
N TYR A 8 -2.98 -1.14 -4.26
CA TYR A 8 -3.61 -0.42 -5.38
C TYR A 8 -2.69 -0.48 -6.60
N GLU A 9 -3.20 -0.16 -7.79
CA GLU A 9 -2.40 -0.09 -9.01
C GLU A 9 -2.47 1.32 -9.60
N PHE A 10 -1.30 1.94 -9.84
CA PHE A 10 -1.22 3.16 -10.64
C PHE A 10 0.24 3.52 -11.01
N PRO A 11 0.62 3.53 -12.31
CA PRO A 11 -0.21 3.25 -13.49
C PRO A 11 -0.75 1.81 -13.51
N PRO A 12 -1.71 1.48 -14.39
CA PRO A 12 -2.23 0.11 -14.51
C PRO A 12 -1.11 -0.92 -14.59
N MET A 13 -1.27 -2.06 -13.91
CA MET A 13 -0.26 -3.13 -13.77
C MET A 13 0.93 -2.83 -12.86
N GLU A 14 1.06 -1.61 -12.32
CA GLU A 14 2.07 -1.29 -11.30
C GLU A 14 1.47 -1.36 -9.90
N ALA A 15 1.75 -2.43 -9.16
CA ALA A 15 1.21 -2.64 -7.82
C ALA A 15 1.96 -1.84 -6.76
N HIS A 16 1.22 -1.01 -6.03
CA HIS A 16 1.66 -0.29 -4.85
C HIS A 16 0.99 -0.82 -3.60
N PHE A 17 1.63 -0.61 -2.46
CA PHE A 17 1.31 -1.25 -1.20
C PHE A 17 1.39 -0.23 -0.07
N VAL A 18 0.38 -0.18 0.80
CA VAL A 18 0.30 0.79 1.88
C VAL A 18 -0.36 0.19 3.12
N GLU A 19 0.14 0.57 4.30
CA GLU A 19 -0.50 0.28 5.58
C GLU A 19 -1.31 1.47 6.05
N ALA A 20 -2.53 1.21 6.52
CA ALA A 20 -3.38 2.26 7.05
C ALA A 20 -4.31 1.74 8.15
N PRO A 21 -4.73 2.60 9.10
CA PRO A 21 -5.66 2.20 10.16
C PRO A 21 -7.09 1.99 9.66
N SER A 22 -7.44 2.48 8.47
CA SER A 22 -8.75 2.30 7.86
C SER A 22 -8.72 2.54 6.34
N PRO A 23 -9.72 2.04 5.57
CA PRO A 23 -9.82 2.33 4.14
C PRO A 23 -9.91 3.84 3.86
N ARG A 24 -10.59 4.60 4.72
CA ARG A 24 -10.72 6.06 4.57
C ARG A 24 -9.37 6.78 4.61
N ALA A 25 -8.44 6.31 5.44
CA ALA A 25 -7.10 6.87 5.49
C ALA A 25 -6.33 6.62 4.19
N VAL A 26 -6.54 5.47 3.53
CA VAL A 26 -5.97 5.19 2.20
C VAL A 26 -6.58 6.10 1.14
N VAL A 27 -7.90 6.32 1.16
CA VAL A 27 -8.56 7.25 0.21
C VAL A 27 -7.98 8.66 0.33
N GLU A 28 -7.82 9.17 1.56
CA GLU A 28 -7.19 10.48 1.81
C GLU A 28 -5.75 10.52 1.31
N PHE A 29 -4.98 9.45 1.50
CA PHE A 29 -3.63 9.32 0.95
C PHE A 29 -3.65 9.36 -0.58
N LEU A 30 -4.48 8.55 -1.24
CA LEU A 30 -4.57 8.49 -2.71
C LEU A 30 -4.98 9.83 -3.33
N LYS A 31 -5.91 10.57 -2.71
CA LYS A 31 -6.30 11.91 -3.16
C LYS A 31 -5.17 12.94 -3.09
N ARG A 32 -4.26 12.79 -2.12
CA ARG A 32 -3.08 13.68 -1.99
C ARG A 32 -1.96 13.27 -2.95
N THR A 33 -1.76 11.97 -3.15
CA THR A 33 -0.70 11.43 -4.01
C THR A 33 -1.04 11.59 -5.50
N TYR A 34 -2.31 11.38 -5.86
CA TYR A 34 -2.79 11.42 -7.24
C TYR A 34 -3.97 12.39 -7.39
N PRO A 35 -3.78 13.70 -7.17
CA PRO A 35 -4.88 14.67 -7.12
C PRO A 35 -5.72 14.74 -8.40
N HIS A 36 -5.14 14.35 -9.55
CA HIS A 36 -5.79 14.38 -10.86
C HIS A 36 -6.26 13.01 -11.37
N ASN A 37 -5.88 11.89 -10.72
CA ASN A 37 -6.15 10.53 -11.19
C ASN A 37 -6.69 9.61 -10.08
N TRP A 38 -7.00 10.14 -8.90
CA TRP A 38 -7.43 9.33 -7.75
C TRP A 38 -8.68 8.50 -8.05
N ASP A 39 -9.53 8.94 -8.97
CA ASP A 39 -10.71 8.24 -9.48
C ASP A 39 -10.36 7.02 -10.34
N GLU A 40 -9.19 7.01 -10.98
CA GLU A 40 -8.63 5.84 -11.68
C GLU A 40 -7.95 4.88 -10.68
N VAL A 41 -7.29 5.41 -9.65
CA VAL A 41 -6.56 4.60 -8.67
C VAL A 41 -7.50 3.90 -7.69
N LEU A 42 -8.51 4.62 -7.19
CA LEU A 42 -9.37 4.15 -6.11
C LEU A 42 -10.10 2.81 -6.42
N PRO A 43 -10.62 2.56 -7.63
CA PRO A 43 -11.24 1.28 -7.99
C PRO A 43 -10.29 0.08 -7.93
N THR A 44 -8.97 0.30 -8.04
CA THR A 44 -7.97 -0.77 -7.97
C THR A 44 -7.56 -1.13 -6.55
N MET A 45 -7.98 -0.32 -5.57
CA MET A 45 -7.64 -0.48 -4.17
C MET A 45 -8.36 -1.68 -3.56
N VAL A 46 -7.59 -2.62 -3.01
CA VAL A 46 -8.09 -3.80 -2.30
C VAL A 46 -7.37 -3.97 -0.97
N GLU A 47 -8.10 -4.39 0.07
CA GLU A 47 -7.49 -4.84 1.33
C GLU A 47 -6.90 -6.23 1.11
N ILE A 48 -5.68 -6.46 1.59
CA ILE A 48 -4.97 -7.74 1.48
C ILE A 48 -4.66 -8.29 2.87
N PRO A 49 -4.72 -9.63 3.07
CA PRO A 49 -4.51 -10.23 4.38
C PRO A 49 -3.03 -10.16 4.83
N GLU A 50 -2.10 -10.24 3.88
CA GLU A 50 -0.65 -10.25 4.13
C GLU A 50 0.10 -9.57 2.99
N TRP A 51 1.37 -9.21 3.24
CA TRP A 51 2.25 -8.71 2.18
C TRP A 51 2.58 -9.83 1.20
N PRO A 52 2.65 -9.55 -0.12
CA PRO A 52 3.15 -10.54 -1.06
C PRO A 52 4.54 -11.03 -0.66
N ARG A 53 4.85 -12.30 -0.89
CA ARG A 53 6.14 -12.91 -0.48
C ARG A 53 7.36 -12.25 -1.11
N TYR A 54 7.20 -11.59 -2.25
CA TYR A 54 8.26 -10.85 -2.94
C TYR A 54 8.38 -9.39 -2.45
N TRP A 55 7.43 -8.92 -1.64
CA TRP A 55 7.46 -7.58 -1.05
C TRP A 55 8.50 -7.55 0.06
N LYS A 56 9.59 -6.82 -0.16
CA LYS A 56 10.67 -6.64 0.80
C LYS A 56 10.42 -5.35 1.57
N THR A 57 10.16 -5.44 2.86
CA THR A 57 10.27 -4.27 3.75
C THR A 57 11.75 -3.93 3.86
N LEU A 58 12.14 -2.67 3.65
CA LEU A 58 13.51 -2.22 3.88
C LEU A 58 13.62 -1.61 5.28
N ASP A 59 14.76 -1.80 5.94
CA ASP A 59 15.11 -1.07 7.15
C ASP A 59 15.54 0.38 6.84
N GLN A 60 15.88 1.15 7.88
CA GLN A 60 16.32 2.54 7.75
C GLN A 60 17.62 2.70 6.96
N ASP A 61 18.39 1.61 6.81
CA ASP A 61 19.62 1.54 6.03
C ASP A 61 19.39 0.99 4.60
N GLY A 62 18.13 0.79 4.20
CA GLY A 62 17.75 0.26 2.88
C GLY A 62 17.98 -1.24 2.70
N ARG A 63 18.18 -2.00 3.77
CA ARG A 63 18.41 -3.44 3.72
C ARG A 63 17.08 -4.20 3.86
N PRO A 64 16.90 -5.31 3.13
CA PRO A 64 15.69 -6.11 3.25
C PRO A 64 15.57 -6.71 4.66
N LEU A 65 14.48 -6.39 5.35
CA LEU A 65 14.09 -7.04 6.58
C LEU A 65 13.68 -8.49 6.27
N PRO A 66 14.04 -9.45 7.13
CA PRO A 66 13.59 -10.82 6.96
C PRO A 66 12.06 -10.87 7.05
N PRO A 67 11.39 -11.73 6.25
CA PRO A 67 9.97 -11.96 6.39
C PRO A 67 9.72 -12.46 7.82
N ASN A 68 8.86 -11.77 8.58
CA ASN A 68 8.49 -12.04 10.00
C ASN A 68 9.29 -11.34 11.12
N LYS A 69 9.85 -10.15 10.92
CA LYS A 69 10.14 -9.26 12.07
C LYS A 69 9.11 -8.13 12.14
N SER A 70 7.98 -8.44 12.78
CA SER A 70 7.10 -7.45 13.43
C SER A 70 7.77 -6.91 14.68
#